data_AF-A0A927JIQ4-F1
#
_entry.id   AF-A0A927JIQ4-F1
#
_cell.length_a   1.000
_cell.length_b   1.000
_cell.length_c   1.000
_cell.angle_alpha   90.00
_cell.angle_beta   90.00
_cell.angle_gamma   90.00
#
_symmetry.space_group_name_H-M   'P 1'
#
loop_
_entity.id
_entity.type
_entity.pdbx_description
1 polymer ?
#
loop_
_entity_poly.entity_id
_entity_poly.type
_entity_poly.pdbx_seq_one_letter_code
_entity_poly.pdbx_strand_id
1 'polypeptide(L)'
;MRCWLNRGRSVEHATELARIWRTYPDLPPGASLEDRMARCGERLAEMKPLNDAISARTEAERQARNFAFTESHIVDGTISDNEVAILRGRDEHGYDWDIAVAYASGWTAADAGCEHRFFVDGSKRKAEKRAAYDRGFADGGGDQSDLFDAARRSNLVALRRDNQRPIASAQPIARPAPSSWPKPSDHARPTRWSRRLLIVSDATIEEVTPGLMRVTGLHLTGEVRARAGTEAMTIVTIDRHAGFVVSDCPVKTSVPIAAARADEIIADPRHGDALRAILAGVEIDDVLIAVQGDYLRIVDAFAGALPLCANMERTQNSLLQQRAHLRCWLDRGYGGAGNIGAGHIRWGKAIKGLTGKLSEFTARYVGPAPRRGHLIRIEAEGGEPAHGYATSAGEPLVPEIIVSNKTNIRREMAAALRTFGGATRLMDGRG
;
A
#
# COMPACT_ATOMS: atom_id res chain seq x y z
N MET A 1 -14.23 35.34 0.09
CA MET A 1 -14.30 34.89 -1.32
C MET A 1 -12.96 34.34 -1.82
N ARG A 2 -11.88 35.14 -1.93
CA ARG A 2 -10.57 34.69 -2.43
C ARG A 2 -10.00 33.47 -1.66
N CYS A 3 -10.20 33.41 -0.35
CA CYS A 3 -9.80 32.27 0.48
C CYS A 3 -10.52 30.94 0.16
N TRP A 4 -11.75 30.99 -0.36
CA TRP A 4 -12.55 29.81 -0.69
C TRP A 4 -12.26 29.31 -2.10
N LEU A 5 -12.05 30.24 -3.03
CA LEU A 5 -11.57 29.94 -4.39
C LEU A 5 -10.21 29.24 -4.36
N ASN A 6 -9.26 29.75 -3.55
CA ASN A 6 -7.95 29.11 -3.37
C ASN A 6 -8.02 27.70 -2.77
N ARG A 7 -9.15 27.35 -2.14
CA ARG A 7 -9.42 26.01 -1.59
C ARG A 7 -10.24 25.14 -2.56
N GLY A 8 -10.32 25.52 -3.83
CA GLY A 8 -10.96 24.73 -4.88
C GLY A 8 -12.49 24.81 -4.90
N ARG A 9 -13.12 25.80 -4.24
CA ARG A 9 -14.57 26.01 -4.35
C ARG A 9 -14.91 26.75 -5.65
N SER A 10 -16.05 26.42 -6.26
CA SER A 10 -16.58 27.17 -7.41
C SER A 10 -16.89 28.62 -7.02
N VAL A 11 -16.99 29.49 -8.02
CA VAL A 11 -17.33 30.91 -7.82
C VAL A 11 -18.66 31.06 -7.09
N GLU A 12 -19.66 30.27 -7.48
CA GLU A 12 -20.98 30.22 -6.84
C GLU A 12 -20.90 29.84 -5.36
N HIS A 13 -20.27 28.71 -5.03
CA HIS A 13 -20.11 28.26 -3.63
C HIS A 13 -19.29 29.25 -2.80
N ALA A 14 -18.23 29.82 -3.38
CA ALA A 14 -17.38 30.80 -2.70
C ALA A 14 -18.10 32.13 -2.43
N THR A 15 -19.06 32.50 -3.30
CA THR A 15 -19.91 33.68 -3.15
C THR A 15 -20.93 33.45 -2.04
N GLU A 16 -21.58 32.30 -2.06
CA GLU A 16 -22.59 31.96 -1.06
C GLU A 16 -21.99 31.79 0.33
N LEU A 17 -20.85 31.10 0.45
CA LEU A 17 -20.10 31.05 1.72
C LEU A 17 -19.70 32.45 2.19
N ALA A 18 -19.28 33.33 1.29
CA ALA A 18 -18.93 34.70 1.67
C ALA A 18 -20.16 35.50 2.13
N ARG A 19 -21.34 35.28 1.55
CA ARG A 19 -22.60 35.88 1.99
C ARG A 19 -22.92 35.42 3.41
N ILE A 20 -22.94 34.11 3.66
CA ILE A 20 -23.27 33.52 4.97
C ILE A 20 -22.32 34.04 6.06
N TRP A 21 -21.02 34.08 5.79
CA TRP A 21 -20.03 34.59 6.75
C TRP A 21 -20.15 36.09 7.03
N ARG A 22 -20.68 36.89 6.09
CA ARG A 22 -20.98 38.31 6.34
C ARG A 22 -22.25 38.49 7.15
N THR A 23 -23.27 37.66 6.91
CA THR A 23 -24.55 37.71 7.64
C THR A 23 -24.42 37.19 9.07
N TYR A 24 -23.56 36.18 9.28
CA TYR A 24 -23.29 35.56 10.58
C TYR A 24 -21.78 35.61 10.93
N PRO A 25 -21.24 36.80 11.24
CA PRO A 25 -19.83 36.96 11.58
C PRO A 25 -19.54 36.41 12.98
N ASP A 26 -18.26 36.15 13.27
CA ASP A 26 -17.83 35.84 14.63
C ASP A 26 -18.05 37.05 15.56
N LEU A 27 -18.58 36.79 16.75
CA LEU A 27 -18.72 37.82 17.78
C LEU A 27 -17.36 38.08 18.46
N PRO A 28 -17.14 39.30 18.99
CA PRO A 28 -15.89 39.63 19.66
C PRO A 28 -15.63 38.75 20.90
N PRO A 29 -14.37 38.59 21.34
CA PRO A 29 -14.03 37.75 22.50
C PRO A 29 -14.71 38.15 23.81
N GLY A 30 -15.17 39.39 23.94
CA GLY A 30 -15.92 39.89 25.10
C GLY A 30 -17.42 39.54 25.12
N ALA A 31 -17.96 38.96 24.04
CA ALA A 31 -19.33 38.45 24.02
C ALA A 31 -19.47 37.19 24.88
N SER A 32 -20.66 36.98 25.44
CA SER A 32 -20.93 35.80 26.27
C SER A 32 -20.68 34.51 25.48
N LEU A 33 -20.35 33.43 26.19
CA LEU A 33 -20.17 32.13 25.54
C LEU A 33 -21.45 31.66 24.85
N GLU A 34 -22.61 31.92 25.47
CA GLU A 34 -23.92 31.56 24.94
C GLU A 34 -24.20 32.25 23.60
N ASP A 35 -23.97 33.56 23.50
CA ASP A 35 -24.16 34.31 22.26
C ASP A 35 -23.22 33.83 21.14
N ARG A 36 -21.98 33.49 21.49
CA ARG A 36 -21.01 32.93 20.54
C ARG A 36 -21.43 31.56 20.03
N MET A 37 -21.99 30.72 20.90
CA MET A 37 -22.52 29.41 20.52
C MET A 37 -23.77 29.55 19.66
N ALA A 38 -24.70 30.44 20.03
CA ALA A 38 -25.91 30.73 19.25
C ALA A 38 -25.55 31.21 17.83
N ARG A 39 -24.62 32.17 17.72
CA ARG A 39 -24.13 32.67 16.43
C ARG A 39 -23.48 31.58 15.56
N CYS A 40 -22.72 30.68 16.19
CA CYS A 40 -22.17 29.53 15.47
C CYS A 40 -23.28 28.57 14.99
N GLY A 41 -24.31 28.34 15.80
CA GLY A 41 -25.47 27.52 15.46
C GLY A 41 -26.24 28.08 14.26
N GLU A 42 -26.56 29.38 14.28
CA GLU A 42 -27.22 30.08 13.17
C GLU A 42 -26.43 29.95 11.86
N ARG A 43 -25.12 30.17 11.92
CA ARG A 43 -24.23 30.02 10.76
C ARG A 43 -24.22 28.58 10.24
N LEU A 44 -24.14 27.59 11.13
CA LEU A 44 -24.15 26.19 10.73
C LEU A 44 -25.48 25.78 10.09
N ALA A 45 -26.60 26.28 10.62
CA ALA A 45 -27.92 26.05 10.04
C ALA A 45 -28.00 26.63 8.61
N GLU A 46 -27.53 27.85 8.40
CA GLU A 46 -27.52 28.49 7.07
C GLU A 46 -26.53 27.82 6.09
N MET A 47 -25.39 27.34 6.59
CA MET A 47 -24.42 26.61 5.77
C MET A 47 -24.87 25.20 5.38
N LYS A 48 -25.79 24.60 6.13
CA LYS A 48 -26.16 23.19 5.97
C LYS A 48 -26.72 22.87 4.57
N PRO A 49 -27.72 23.60 4.03
CA PRO A 49 -28.24 23.34 2.68
C PRO A 49 -27.16 23.40 1.59
N LEU A 50 -26.23 24.37 1.70
CA LEU A 50 -25.11 24.50 0.76
C LEU A 50 -24.15 23.30 0.88
N ASN A 51 -23.80 22.89 2.09
CA ASN A 51 -22.92 21.74 2.32
C ASN A 51 -23.57 20.42 1.84
N ASP A 52 -24.87 20.27 2.07
CA ASP A 52 -25.64 19.11 1.61
C ASP A 52 -25.69 19.08 0.07
N ALA A 53 -25.93 20.21 -0.59
CA ALA A 53 -25.90 20.33 -2.06
C ALA A 53 -24.51 20.05 -2.64
N ILE A 54 -23.44 20.57 -2.02
CA ILE A 54 -22.04 20.28 -2.40
C ILE A 54 -21.76 18.78 -2.30
N SER A 55 -22.20 18.16 -1.20
CA SER A 55 -21.99 16.73 -0.95
C SER A 55 -22.75 15.89 -1.97
N ALA A 56 -24.01 16.23 -2.24
CA ALA A 56 -24.83 15.56 -3.24
C ALA A 56 -24.22 15.66 -4.65
N ARG A 57 -23.70 16.83 -5.04
CA ARG A 57 -23.03 17.01 -6.33
C ARG A 57 -21.74 16.21 -6.43
N THR A 58 -20.91 16.24 -5.38
CA THR A 58 -19.66 15.47 -5.32
C THR A 58 -19.93 13.97 -5.45
N GLU A 59 -20.99 13.49 -4.81
CA GLU A 59 -21.41 12.10 -4.88
C GLU A 59 -21.95 11.74 -6.27
N ALA A 60 -22.77 12.60 -6.90
CA ALA A 60 -23.22 12.40 -8.28
C ALA A 60 -22.03 12.36 -9.27
N GLU A 61 -21.04 13.25 -9.11
CA GLU A 61 -19.81 13.26 -9.92
C GLU A 61 -18.96 12.00 -9.70
N ARG A 62 -18.95 11.43 -8.48
CA ARG A 62 -18.29 10.15 -8.20
C ARG A 62 -18.99 9.01 -8.93
N GLN A 63 -20.31 8.93 -8.81
CA GLN A 63 -21.11 7.87 -9.44
C GLN A 63 -20.98 7.93 -10.97
N ALA A 64 -21.10 9.13 -11.56
CA ALA A 64 -20.94 9.32 -13.00
C ALA A 64 -19.54 8.92 -13.50
N ARG A 65 -18.46 9.30 -12.78
CA ARG A 65 -17.10 8.89 -13.14
C ARG A 65 -16.89 7.39 -13.06
N ASN A 66 -17.44 6.74 -12.04
CA ASN A 66 -17.31 5.30 -11.90
C ASN A 66 -17.98 4.56 -13.08
N PHE A 67 -19.19 4.97 -13.46
CA PHE A 67 -19.85 4.40 -14.64
C PHE A 67 -19.09 4.68 -15.93
N ALA A 68 -18.65 5.92 -16.16
CA ALA A 68 -17.87 6.27 -17.35
C ALA A 68 -16.57 5.45 -17.46
N PHE A 69 -15.91 5.17 -16.32
CA PHE A 69 -14.74 4.31 -16.26
C PHE A 69 -15.06 2.84 -16.61
N THR A 70 -16.18 2.31 -16.12
CA THR A 70 -16.63 0.96 -16.50
C THR A 70 -17.02 0.89 -17.99
N GLU A 71 -17.66 1.92 -18.52
CA GLU A 71 -18.01 2.01 -19.95
C GLU A 71 -16.77 2.12 -20.84
N SER A 72 -15.69 2.76 -20.41
CA SER A 72 -14.46 2.81 -21.22
C SER A 72 -13.87 1.41 -21.45
N HIS A 73 -14.03 0.48 -20.51
CA HIS A 73 -13.62 -0.92 -20.71
C HIS A 73 -14.43 -1.64 -21.80
N ILE A 74 -15.66 -1.20 -22.11
CA ILE A 74 -16.40 -1.70 -23.29
C ILE A 74 -15.70 -1.26 -24.55
N VAL A 75 -15.38 0.03 -24.65
CA VAL A 75 -14.73 0.62 -25.83
C VAL A 75 -13.36 -0.01 -26.07
N ASP A 76 -12.63 -0.28 -25.00
CA ASP A 76 -11.29 -0.89 -25.04
C ASP A 76 -11.35 -2.42 -25.25
N GLY A 77 -12.53 -3.05 -25.19
CA GLY A 77 -12.71 -4.49 -25.34
C GLY A 77 -12.17 -5.32 -24.16
N THR A 78 -11.96 -4.70 -23.00
CA THR A 78 -11.37 -5.31 -21.79
C THR A 78 -12.38 -5.57 -20.68
N ILE A 79 -13.67 -5.29 -20.91
CA ILE A 79 -14.72 -5.41 -19.90
C ILE A 79 -14.88 -6.85 -19.37
N SER A 80 -14.96 -6.98 -18.05
CA SER A 80 -15.23 -8.25 -17.36
C SER A 80 -16.74 -8.54 -17.21
N ASP A 81 -17.11 -9.80 -17.01
CA ASP A 81 -18.51 -10.19 -16.79
C ASP A 81 -19.16 -9.48 -15.58
N ASN A 82 -18.37 -9.25 -14.52
CA ASN A 82 -18.83 -8.50 -13.36
C ASN A 82 -19.10 -7.02 -13.70
N GLU A 83 -18.28 -6.40 -14.54
CA GLU A 83 -18.50 -5.03 -15.00
C GLU A 83 -19.69 -4.92 -15.95
N VAL A 84 -19.92 -5.92 -16.80
CA VAL A 84 -21.16 -6.04 -17.58
C VAL A 84 -22.37 -6.09 -16.63
N ALA A 85 -22.29 -6.87 -15.55
CA ALA A 85 -23.37 -6.94 -14.55
C ALA A 85 -23.58 -5.61 -13.81
N ILE A 86 -22.53 -4.82 -13.56
CA ILE A 86 -22.65 -3.46 -12.98
C ILE A 86 -23.44 -2.54 -13.92
N LEU A 87 -23.17 -2.59 -15.23
CA LEU A 87 -23.89 -1.77 -16.20
C LEU A 87 -25.35 -2.22 -16.37
N ARG A 88 -25.64 -3.52 -16.27
CA ARG A 88 -27.03 -4.01 -16.17
C ARG A 88 -27.73 -3.48 -14.93
N GLY A 89 -27.05 -3.52 -13.77
CA GLY A 89 -27.58 -2.97 -12.52
C GLY A 89 -27.86 -1.47 -12.62
N ARG A 90 -27.06 -0.71 -13.38
CA ARG A 90 -27.34 0.70 -13.70
C ARG A 90 -28.61 0.85 -14.53
N ASP A 91 -28.75 0.06 -15.59
CA ASP A 91 -29.91 0.17 -16.48
C ASP A 91 -31.22 -0.17 -15.74
N GLU A 92 -31.16 -1.02 -14.72
CA GLU A 92 -32.31 -1.39 -13.88
C GLU A 92 -32.56 -0.45 -12.69
N HIS A 93 -31.51 0.07 -12.03
CA HIS A 93 -31.63 0.86 -10.80
C HIS A 93 -31.24 2.34 -10.94
N GLY A 94 -30.93 2.78 -12.15
CA GLY A 94 -30.49 4.13 -12.45
C GLY A 94 -29.01 4.38 -12.11
N TYR A 95 -28.64 5.66 -12.07
CA TYR A 95 -27.25 6.10 -11.88
C TYR A 95 -26.71 5.95 -10.45
N ASP A 96 -27.14 4.92 -9.72
CA ASP A 96 -26.68 4.63 -8.37
C ASP A 96 -25.62 3.54 -8.37
N TRP A 97 -24.35 3.96 -8.28
CA TRP A 97 -23.20 3.05 -8.32
C TRP A 97 -23.27 1.96 -7.24
N ASP A 98 -23.64 2.32 -6.02
CA ASP A 98 -23.58 1.39 -4.89
C ASP A 98 -24.67 0.31 -4.99
N ILE A 99 -25.83 0.67 -5.55
CA ILE A 99 -26.92 -0.27 -5.83
C ILE A 99 -26.56 -1.17 -7.03
N ALA A 100 -26.01 -0.60 -8.09
CA ALA A 100 -25.53 -1.35 -9.26
C ALA A 100 -24.44 -2.38 -8.89
N VAL A 101 -23.50 -2.03 -7.99
CA VAL A 101 -22.49 -2.96 -7.47
C VAL A 101 -23.13 -4.06 -6.62
N ALA A 102 -24.15 -3.74 -5.81
CA ALA A 102 -24.86 -4.74 -5.02
C ALA A 102 -25.60 -5.75 -5.93
N TYR A 103 -26.25 -5.26 -6.99
CA TYR A 103 -26.84 -6.09 -8.04
C TYR A 103 -25.79 -7.00 -8.69
N ALA A 104 -24.68 -6.43 -9.16
CA ALA A 104 -23.62 -7.18 -9.83
C ALA A 104 -22.98 -8.24 -8.93
N SER A 105 -22.88 -7.96 -7.63
CA SER A 105 -22.39 -8.93 -6.65
C SER A 105 -23.33 -10.14 -6.51
N GLY A 106 -24.65 -9.91 -6.56
CA GLY A 106 -25.65 -10.98 -6.57
C GLY A 106 -25.56 -11.79 -7.85
N TRP A 107 -25.51 -11.12 -9.00
CA TRP A 107 -25.38 -11.74 -10.31
C TRP A 107 -24.14 -12.63 -10.41
N THR A 108 -22.98 -12.09 -10.00
CA THR A 108 -21.71 -12.82 -10.02
C THR A 108 -21.70 -14.00 -9.06
N ALA A 109 -22.34 -13.87 -7.89
CA ALA A 109 -22.47 -15.00 -6.95
C ALA A 109 -23.32 -16.13 -7.55
N ALA A 110 -24.41 -15.78 -8.24
CA ALA A 110 -25.25 -16.75 -8.93
C ALA A 110 -24.48 -17.43 -10.09
N ASP A 111 -23.85 -16.64 -10.97
CA ASP A 111 -23.11 -17.16 -12.12
C ASP A 111 -21.93 -18.05 -11.72
N ALA A 112 -21.21 -17.69 -10.64
CA ALA A 112 -20.08 -18.45 -10.11
C ALA A 112 -20.47 -19.73 -9.35
N GLY A 113 -21.78 -20.00 -9.16
CA GLY A 113 -22.24 -21.17 -8.43
C GLY A 113 -22.22 -21.03 -6.90
N CYS A 114 -21.96 -19.84 -6.37
CA CYS A 114 -21.90 -19.59 -4.94
C CYS A 114 -23.29 -19.64 -4.29
N GLU A 115 -23.34 -19.92 -2.98
CA GLU A 115 -24.54 -19.74 -2.16
C GLU A 115 -24.98 -18.27 -2.12
N HIS A 116 -26.28 -18.04 -1.93
CA HIS A 116 -26.81 -16.70 -1.70
C HIS A 116 -26.25 -16.15 -0.38
N ARG A 117 -25.47 -15.06 -0.47
CA ARG A 117 -24.86 -14.45 0.72
C ARG A 117 -24.68 -12.95 0.57
N PHE A 118 -25.69 -12.19 1.00
CA PHE A 118 -25.59 -10.74 1.12
C PHE A 118 -24.83 -10.31 2.39
N PHE A 119 -23.71 -9.60 2.22
CA PHE A 119 -22.93 -9.02 3.32
C PHE A 119 -23.44 -7.63 3.71
N VAL A 120 -23.52 -7.37 5.01
CA VAL A 120 -23.99 -6.10 5.56
C VAL A 120 -22.81 -5.18 5.81
N ASP A 121 -22.80 -4.00 5.21
CA ASP A 121 -21.71 -3.01 5.28
C ASP A 121 -21.97 -1.87 6.28
N GLY A 122 -23.06 -1.94 7.05
CA GLY A 122 -23.46 -0.89 8.00
C GLY A 122 -24.07 0.36 7.35
N SER A 123 -24.30 0.34 6.03
CA SER A 123 -24.97 1.45 5.32
C SER A 123 -26.42 1.62 5.76
N LYS A 124 -26.87 2.88 5.82
CA LYS A 124 -28.30 3.22 6.03
C LYS A 124 -29.20 2.71 4.90
N ARG A 125 -28.63 2.35 3.75
CA ARG A 125 -29.33 1.86 2.55
C ARG A 125 -29.32 0.33 2.42
N LYS A 126 -29.17 -0.37 3.54
CA LYS A 126 -29.08 -1.84 3.60
C LYS A 126 -30.25 -2.54 2.89
N ALA A 127 -31.47 -2.04 3.04
CA ALA A 127 -32.66 -2.65 2.44
C ALA A 127 -32.64 -2.57 0.91
N GLU A 128 -32.32 -1.40 0.36
CA GLU A 128 -32.20 -1.18 -1.08
C GLU A 128 -31.08 -2.02 -1.69
N LYS A 129 -29.90 -2.04 -1.06
CA LYS A 129 -28.77 -2.88 -1.50
C LYS A 129 -29.10 -4.38 -1.47
N ARG A 130 -29.83 -4.83 -0.45
CA ARG A 130 -30.28 -6.22 -0.36
C ARG A 130 -31.24 -6.57 -1.49
N ALA A 131 -32.23 -5.72 -1.73
CA ALA A 131 -33.19 -5.93 -2.83
C ALA A 131 -32.49 -6.02 -4.19
N ALA A 132 -31.52 -5.14 -4.44
CA ALA A 132 -30.72 -5.17 -5.67
C ALA A 132 -29.86 -6.43 -5.78
N TYR A 133 -29.22 -6.87 -4.68
CA TYR A 133 -28.49 -8.14 -4.64
C TYR A 133 -29.39 -9.34 -4.92
N ASP A 134 -30.58 -9.39 -4.30
CA ASP A 134 -31.53 -10.48 -4.48
C ASP A 134 -32.01 -10.56 -5.93
N ARG A 135 -32.30 -9.40 -6.56
CA ARG A 135 -32.63 -9.28 -7.98
C ARG A 135 -31.48 -9.75 -8.86
N GLY A 136 -30.26 -9.25 -8.64
CA GLY A 136 -29.08 -9.64 -9.39
C GLY A 136 -28.79 -11.14 -9.29
N PHE A 137 -28.95 -11.72 -8.10
CA PHE A 137 -28.80 -13.17 -7.90
C PHE A 137 -29.83 -13.97 -8.70
N ALA A 138 -31.09 -13.53 -8.73
CA ALA A 138 -32.11 -14.14 -9.57
C ALA A 138 -31.80 -14.02 -11.07
N ASP A 139 -31.34 -12.85 -11.53
CA ASP A 139 -30.96 -12.61 -12.93
C ASP A 139 -29.70 -13.35 -13.37
N GLY A 140 -28.81 -13.67 -12.43
CA GLY A 140 -27.68 -14.58 -12.64
C GLY A 140 -28.08 -16.06 -12.66
N GLY A 141 -29.38 -16.36 -12.54
CA GLY A 141 -29.94 -17.71 -12.60
C GLY A 141 -29.99 -18.44 -11.27
N GLY A 142 -29.80 -17.74 -10.14
CA GLY A 142 -29.92 -18.33 -8.81
C GLY A 142 -31.37 -18.39 -8.32
N ASP A 143 -31.75 -19.50 -7.70
CA ASP A 143 -33.05 -19.71 -7.09
C ASP A 143 -32.92 -19.94 -5.58
N GLN A 144 -33.38 -18.98 -4.78
CA GLN A 144 -33.34 -19.07 -3.31
C GLN A 144 -34.34 -20.09 -2.74
N SER A 145 -35.33 -20.52 -3.53
CA SER A 145 -36.34 -21.49 -3.10
C SER A 145 -35.91 -22.95 -3.28
N ASP A 146 -34.86 -23.18 -4.06
CA ASP A 146 -34.30 -24.52 -4.31
C ASP A 146 -33.09 -24.79 -3.40
N LEU A 147 -33.24 -25.76 -2.49
CA LEU A 147 -32.21 -26.17 -1.54
C LEU A 147 -30.91 -26.66 -2.22
N PHE A 148 -30.99 -27.15 -3.46
CA PHE A 148 -29.86 -27.66 -4.22
C PHE A 148 -29.38 -26.70 -5.31
N ASP A 149 -29.91 -25.47 -5.37
CA ASP A 149 -29.58 -24.46 -6.38
C ASP A 149 -28.06 -24.21 -6.48
N ALA A 150 -27.41 -23.92 -5.35
CA ALA A 150 -25.97 -23.66 -5.30
C ALA A 150 -25.14 -24.85 -5.79
N ALA A 151 -25.51 -26.07 -5.40
CA ALA A 151 -24.83 -27.29 -5.85
C ALA A 151 -25.00 -27.51 -7.36
N ARG A 152 -26.22 -27.29 -7.89
CA ARG A 152 -26.50 -27.43 -9.32
C ARG A 152 -25.72 -26.39 -10.14
N ARG A 153 -25.74 -25.13 -9.73
CA ARG A 153 -25.00 -24.06 -10.40
C ARG A 153 -23.49 -24.28 -10.33
N SER A 154 -22.96 -24.70 -9.18
CA SER A 154 -21.55 -25.10 -9.04
C SER A 154 -21.14 -26.21 -10.02
N ASN A 155 -21.97 -27.24 -10.17
CA ASN A 155 -21.73 -28.32 -11.14
C ASN A 155 -21.79 -27.81 -12.59
N LEU A 156 -22.74 -26.93 -12.92
CA LEU A 156 -22.81 -26.29 -14.24
C LEU A 156 -21.59 -25.41 -14.55
N VAL A 157 -21.05 -24.72 -13.55
CA VAL A 157 -19.80 -23.95 -13.68
C VAL A 157 -18.61 -24.87 -13.90
N ALA A 158 -18.52 -25.99 -13.18
CA ALA A 158 -17.47 -27.00 -13.40
C ALA A 158 -17.53 -27.55 -14.82
N LEU A 159 -18.72 -27.92 -15.31
CA LEU A 159 -18.93 -28.38 -16.69
C LEU A 159 -18.59 -27.30 -17.74
N ARG A 160 -18.86 -26.02 -17.46
CA ARG A 160 -18.46 -24.90 -18.32
C ARG A 160 -16.93 -24.80 -18.41
N ARG A 161 -16.21 -24.97 -17.30
CA ARG A 161 -14.73 -24.96 -17.29
C ARG A 161 -14.15 -26.12 -18.09
N ASP A 162 -14.74 -27.31 -17.99
CA ASP A 162 -14.28 -28.50 -18.72
C ASP A 162 -14.54 -28.41 -20.23
N ASN A 163 -15.58 -27.67 -20.64
CA ASN A 163 -15.95 -27.46 -22.05
C ASN A 163 -15.29 -26.24 -22.70
N GLN A 164 -14.58 -25.41 -21.93
CA GLN A 164 -13.77 -24.34 -22.53
C GLN A 164 -12.60 -24.99 -23.26
N ARG A 165 -12.43 -24.70 -24.57
CA ARG A 165 -11.17 -24.99 -25.26
C ARG A 165 -10.04 -24.48 -24.37
N PRO A 166 -8.96 -25.24 -24.14
CA PRO A 166 -7.78 -24.69 -23.51
C PRO A 166 -7.43 -23.45 -24.31
N ILE A 167 -7.61 -22.26 -23.70
CA ILE A 167 -6.99 -21.05 -24.23
C ILE A 167 -5.55 -21.47 -24.40
N ALA A 168 -5.03 -21.41 -25.63
CA ALA A 168 -3.63 -21.70 -25.92
C ALA A 168 -2.85 -20.92 -24.86
N SER A 169 -2.32 -21.63 -23.88
CA SER A 169 -1.80 -20.98 -22.71
C SER A 169 -0.64 -20.15 -23.23
N ALA A 170 -0.75 -18.82 -23.08
CA ALA A 170 0.45 -18.03 -22.91
C ALA A 170 1.29 -18.82 -21.92
N GLN A 171 2.51 -19.18 -22.34
CA GLN A 171 3.33 -20.16 -21.64
C GLN A 171 3.18 -19.96 -20.14
N PRO A 172 2.95 -21.02 -19.35
CA PRO A 172 2.75 -20.88 -17.92
C PRO A 172 3.84 -19.95 -17.41
N ILE A 173 3.45 -18.75 -16.97
CA ILE A 173 4.40 -17.81 -16.41
C ILE A 173 4.83 -18.51 -15.13
N ALA A 174 5.94 -19.25 -15.20
CA ALA A 174 6.39 -20.13 -14.13
C ALA A 174 6.78 -19.36 -12.86
N ARG A 175 6.62 -18.03 -12.89
CA ARG A 175 7.02 -17.07 -11.86
C ARG A 175 5.97 -15.95 -11.79
N PRO A 176 5.49 -15.55 -10.61
CA PRO A 176 4.62 -14.39 -10.50
C PRO A 176 5.34 -13.15 -11.07
N ALA A 177 4.66 -12.39 -11.94
CA ALA A 177 5.22 -11.16 -12.49
C ALA A 177 5.54 -10.17 -11.36
N PRO A 178 6.65 -9.42 -11.44
CA PRO A 178 7.00 -8.37 -10.50
C PRO A 178 5.84 -7.45 -10.08
N SER A 179 4.94 -7.09 -10.99
CA SER A 179 3.72 -6.32 -10.69
C SER A 179 2.74 -6.99 -9.72
N SER A 180 2.76 -8.31 -9.60
CA SER A 180 1.96 -9.08 -8.64
C SER A 180 2.62 -9.23 -7.27
N TRP A 181 3.89 -8.85 -7.11
CA TRP A 181 4.61 -9.04 -5.86
C TRP A 181 4.02 -8.20 -4.71
N PRO A 182 4.07 -8.70 -3.47
CA PRO A 182 3.57 -7.99 -2.31
C PRO A 182 4.39 -6.73 -2.01
N LYS A 183 3.79 -5.80 -1.27
CA LYS A 183 4.52 -4.66 -0.71
C LYS A 183 5.50 -5.11 0.40
N PRO A 184 6.63 -4.40 0.58
CA PRO A 184 7.52 -4.61 1.71
C PRO A 184 6.81 -4.63 3.05
N SER A 185 7.17 -5.63 3.84
CA SER A 185 6.72 -5.79 5.22
C SER A 185 7.86 -6.17 6.14
N ASP A 186 7.64 -6.19 7.45
CA ASP A 186 8.60 -6.67 8.44
C ASP A 186 8.50 -8.19 8.69
N HIS A 187 7.72 -8.92 7.89
CA HIS A 187 7.61 -10.39 8.01
C HIS A 187 8.91 -11.10 7.63
N ALA A 188 9.56 -10.66 6.54
CA ALA A 188 10.77 -11.31 6.07
C ALA A 188 11.91 -11.21 7.09
N ARG A 189 12.80 -12.20 7.03
CA ARG A 189 14.02 -12.19 7.82
C ARG A 189 14.98 -11.10 7.31
N PRO A 190 15.70 -10.41 8.22
CA PRO A 190 16.80 -9.55 7.84
C PRO A 190 17.82 -10.29 7.00
N THR A 191 18.23 -9.68 5.89
CA THR A 191 19.07 -10.29 4.86
C THR A 191 20.37 -9.51 4.74
N ARG A 192 21.48 -10.23 4.52
CA ARG A 192 22.81 -9.62 4.34
C ARG A 192 22.78 -8.64 3.18
N TRP A 193 23.35 -7.45 3.34
CA TRP A 193 23.36 -6.42 2.28
C TRP A 193 23.86 -6.95 0.94
N SER A 194 24.90 -7.80 0.94
CA SER A 194 25.47 -8.44 -0.26
C SER A 194 24.55 -9.40 -1.01
N ARG A 195 23.43 -9.80 -0.41
CA ARG A 195 22.45 -10.73 -1.00
C ARG A 195 21.14 -10.05 -1.37
N ARG A 196 21.16 -8.72 -1.46
CA ARG A 196 19.96 -7.93 -1.75
C ARG A 196 20.08 -7.27 -3.11
N LEU A 197 18.96 -7.24 -3.82
CA LEU A 197 18.82 -6.58 -5.11
C LEU A 197 17.78 -5.47 -5.00
N LEU A 198 18.15 -4.28 -5.44
CA LEU A 198 17.24 -3.14 -5.58
C LEU A 198 17.17 -2.74 -7.07
N ILE A 199 15.97 -2.73 -7.64
CA ILE A 199 15.75 -2.20 -9.00
C ILE A 199 15.02 -0.85 -8.91
N VAL A 200 15.60 0.18 -9.53
CA VAL A 200 15.10 1.55 -9.54
C VAL A 200 15.07 2.13 -10.95
N SER A 201 14.32 3.21 -11.16
CA SER A 201 14.31 3.97 -12.41
C SER A 201 15.44 4.99 -12.45
N ASP A 202 15.92 5.31 -13.66
CA ASP A 202 16.78 6.48 -13.92
C ASP A 202 16.06 7.82 -13.68
N ALA A 203 14.75 7.82 -13.91
CA ALA A 203 13.88 8.96 -13.69
C ALA A 203 13.47 9.08 -12.23
N THR A 204 13.38 10.32 -11.77
CA THR A 204 12.92 10.57 -10.41
C THR A 204 11.44 10.96 -10.37
N ILE A 205 10.60 10.12 -9.78
CA ILE A 205 9.13 10.31 -9.80
C ILE A 205 8.67 10.97 -8.49
N GLU A 206 7.88 12.05 -8.56
CA GLU A 206 7.20 12.65 -7.41
C GLU A 206 5.73 12.99 -7.73
N GLU A 207 4.88 12.83 -6.71
CA GLU A 207 3.45 13.09 -6.75
C GLU A 207 3.20 14.49 -6.21
N VAL A 208 2.83 15.43 -7.09
CA VAL A 208 2.57 16.84 -6.72
C VAL A 208 1.19 17.02 -6.09
N THR A 209 0.27 16.11 -6.42
CA THR A 209 -1.12 16.03 -5.94
C THR A 209 -1.57 14.58 -6.12
N PRO A 210 -2.54 14.03 -5.35
CA PRO A 210 -3.07 12.70 -5.62
C PRO A 210 -3.43 12.54 -7.11
N GLY A 211 -2.66 11.73 -7.84
CA GLY A 211 -2.84 11.51 -9.29
C GLY A 211 -2.18 12.51 -10.26
N LEU A 212 -1.43 13.53 -9.82
CA LEU A 212 -0.67 14.43 -10.70
C LEU A 212 0.85 14.28 -10.48
N MET A 213 1.56 13.76 -11.48
CA MET A 213 3.01 13.50 -11.41
C MET A 213 3.80 14.66 -12.02
N ARG A 214 4.72 15.26 -11.26
CA ARG A 214 5.70 16.23 -11.77
C ARG A 214 7.07 15.81 -11.29
N VAL A 215 8.05 16.02 -12.14
CA VAL A 215 9.33 15.36 -11.98
C VAL A 215 10.26 16.10 -11.04
N THR A 216 10.45 15.53 -9.85
CA THR A 216 11.66 15.67 -9.02
C THR A 216 11.78 14.55 -8.00
N GLY A 217 12.97 13.98 -7.86
CA GLY A 217 13.58 13.83 -6.53
C GLY A 217 13.08 12.87 -5.44
N LEU A 218 12.54 11.66 -5.67
CA LEU A 218 12.71 10.58 -4.68
C LEU A 218 14.20 10.52 -4.27
N HIS A 219 14.52 11.03 -3.09
CA HIS A 219 15.84 10.96 -2.45
C HIS A 219 16.16 9.50 -2.02
N LEU A 220 15.83 8.51 -2.86
CA LEU A 220 16.13 7.09 -2.65
C LEU A 220 17.60 6.90 -2.34
N THR A 221 18.48 7.58 -3.10
CA THR A 221 19.93 7.54 -2.87
C THR A 221 20.31 8.04 -1.48
N GLY A 222 19.65 9.10 -0.99
CA GLY A 222 19.88 9.60 0.36
C GLY A 222 19.44 8.61 1.43
N GLU A 223 18.28 7.95 1.23
CA GLU A 223 17.76 6.94 2.16
C GLU A 223 18.60 5.64 2.15
N VAL A 224 19.10 5.23 0.97
CA VAL A 224 20.01 4.09 0.84
C VAL A 224 21.34 4.42 1.52
N ARG A 225 22.00 5.54 1.15
CA ARG A 225 23.30 5.94 1.72
C ARG A 225 23.25 6.29 3.21
N ALA A 226 22.08 6.65 3.75
CA ALA A 226 21.93 6.88 5.18
C ALA A 226 22.15 5.61 6.04
N ARG A 227 22.24 4.43 5.42
CA ARG A 227 22.46 3.15 6.10
C ARG A 227 23.83 2.58 5.76
N ALA A 228 24.60 2.30 6.81
CA ALA A 228 25.88 1.61 6.68
C ALA A 228 25.69 0.19 6.12
N GLY A 229 26.59 -0.25 5.25
CA GLY A 229 26.57 -1.57 4.63
C GLY A 229 25.81 -1.62 3.30
N THR A 230 25.09 -0.56 2.91
CA THR A 230 24.34 -0.52 1.65
C THR A 230 25.22 -0.54 0.42
N GLU A 231 26.50 -0.18 0.55
CA GLU A 231 27.52 -0.30 -0.49
C GLU A 231 27.74 -1.73 -0.98
N ALA A 232 27.40 -2.75 -0.17
CA ALA A 232 27.53 -4.15 -0.57
C ALA A 232 26.33 -4.64 -1.40
N MET A 233 25.24 -3.87 -1.50
CA MET A 233 24.00 -4.26 -2.16
C MET A 233 24.06 -4.06 -3.68
N THR A 234 23.46 -4.97 -4.44
CA THR A 234 23.32 -4.81 -5.89
C THR A 234 22.19 -3.83 -6.21
N ILE A 235 22.52 -2.72 -6.86
CA ILE A 235 21.54 -1.74 -7.34
C ILE A 235 21.56 -1.74 -8.88
N VAL A 236 20.40 -2.02 -9.45
CA VAL A 236 20.19 -1.99 -10.90
C VAL A 236 19.27 -0.83 -11.23
N THR A 237 19.74 0.02 -12.13
CA THR A 237 18.96 1.15 -12.66
C THR A 237 18.43 0.77 -14.03
N ILE A 238 17.17 1.10 -14.30
CA ILE A 238 16.59 1.06 -15.63
C ILE A 238 16.85 2.42 -16.29
N ASP A 239 17.90 2.47 -17.10
CA ASP A 239 18.28 3.60 -17.94
C ASP A 239 17.44 3.63 -19.23
N ARG A 240 16.95 4.80 -19.60
CA ARG A 240 16.14 5.01 -20.80
C ARG A 240 16.85 4.65 -22.12
N HIS A 241 18.18 4.67 -22.16
CA HIS A 241 18.96 4.39 -23.37
C HIS A 241 19.54 2.98 -23.34
N ALA A 242 20.18 2.60 -22.23
CA ALA A 242 20.90 1.34 -22.08
C ALA A 242 20.05 0.18 -21.51
N GLY A 243 18.84 0.45 -21.02
CA GLY A 243 18.02 -0.54 -20.32
C GLY A 243 18.60 -0.81 -18.93
N PHE A 244 18.81 -2.08 -18.55
CA PHE A 244 19.36 -2.41 -17.24
C PHE A 244 20.85 -2.11 -17.15
N VAL A 245 21.25 -1.32 -16.16
CA VAL A 245 22.65 -0.98 -15.87
C VAL A 245 22.96 -1.12 -14.38
N VAL A 246 24.16 -1.60 -14.05
CA VAL A 246 24.66 -1.52 -12.67
C VAL A 246 24.99 -0.07 -12.37
N SER A 247 24.49 0.42 -11.25
CA SER A 247 24.74 1.80 -10.88
C SER A 247 24.78 1.97 -9.38
N ASP A 248 25.85 2.58 -8.87
CA ASP A 248 25.94 3.02 -7.48
C ASP A 248 24.95 4.17 -7.17
N CYS A 249 24.38 4.79 -8.21
CA CYS A 249 23.28 5.74 -8.14
C CYS A 249 22.76 6.10 -9.55
N PRO A 250 21.44 6.08 -9.80
CA PRO A 250 20.89 6.54 -11.07
C PRO A 250 21.35 7.96 -11.41
N VAL A 251 21.79 8.17 -12.66
CA VAL A 251 22.01 9.50 -13.23
C VAL A 251 20.64 10.20 -13.25
N LYS A 252 20.54 11.34 -12.57
CA LYS A 252 19.27 12.03 -12.35
C LYS A 252 18.70 12.52 -13.68
N THR A 253 17.65 11.85 -14.16
CA THR A 253 16.86 12.34 -15.29
C THR A 253 15.50 12.82 -14.83
N SER A 254 15.09 13.99 -15.33
CA SER A 254 13.85 14.65 -14.94
C SER A 254 12.66 14.36 -15.86
N VAL A 255 12.73 13.30 -16.67
CA VAL A 255 11.64 12.93 -17.57
C VAL A 255 11.40 11.43 -17.36
N PRO A 256 10.15 10.95 -17.21
CA PRO A 256 9.87 9.52 -17.22
C PRO A 256 10.15 8.91 -18.59
N ILE A 257 10.35 7.59 -18.66
CA ILE A 257 10.32 6.89 -19.94
C ILE A 257 8.91 6.99 -20.55
N ALA A 258 8.82 7.20 -21.86
CA ALA A 258 7.56 7.17 -22.58
C ALA A 258 7.19 5.73 -22.96
N ALA A 259 5.90 5.43 -23.06
CA ALA A 259 5.39 4.10 -23.42
C ALA A 259 6.07 3.51 -24.67
N ALA A 260 6.18 4.28 -25.76
CA ALA A 260 6.84 3.83 -26.99
C ALA A 260 8.31 3.41 -26.76
N ARG A 261 9.04 4.13 -25.89
CA ARG A 261 10.42 3.77 -25.56
C ARG A 261 10.50 2.53 -24.67
N ALA A 262 9.51 2.33 -23.79
CA ALA A 262 9.41 1.09 -23.04
C ALA A 262 9.13 -0.11 -23.96
N ASP A 263 8.27 0.07 -24.97
CA ASP A 263 7.99 -0.98 -25.96
C ASP A 263 9.25 -1.32 -26.78
N GLU A 264 10.06 -0.33 -27.18
CA GLU A 264 11.36 -0.56 -27.83
C GLU A 264 12.33 -1.38 -26.95
N ILE A 265 12.41 -1.07 -25.64
CA ILE A 265 13.25 -1.81 -24.70
C ILE A 265 12.72 -3.25 -24.51
N ILE A 266 11.40 -3.43 -24.42
CA ILE A 266 10.76 -4.75 -24.25
C ILE A 266 10.99 -5.61 -25.50
N ALA A 267 10.96 -5.01 -26.69
CA ALA A 267 11.13 -5.71 -27.95
C ALA A 267 12.59 -6.17 -28.20
N ASP A 268 13.59 -5.59 -27.54
CA ASP A 268 15.00 -5.95 -27.70
C ASP A 268 15.47 -6.96 -26.62
N PRO A 269 15.70 -8.24 -26.97
CA PRO A 269 16.11 -9.27 -26.01
C PRO A 269 17.45 -8.97 -25.31
N ARG A 270 18.31 -8.13 -25.92
CA ARG A 270 19.63 -7.78 -25.37
C ARG A 270 19.54 -7.13 -24.00
N HIS A 271 18.44 -6.44 -23.69
CA HIS A 271 18.24 -5.87 -22.36
C HIS A 271 17.98 -6.95 -21.29
N GLY A 272 17.27 -8.02 -21.64
CA GLY A 272 17.11 -9.18 -20.78
C GLY A 272 18.43 -9.91 -20.53
N ASP A 273 19.26 -10.04 -21.57
CA ASP A 273 20.61 -10.64 -21.45
C ASP A 273 21.55 -9.76 -20.63
N ALA A 274 21.47 -8.43 -20.75
CA ALA A 274 22.20 -7.51 -19.90
C ALA A 274 21.82 -7.68 -18.43
N LEU A 275 20.52 -7.79 -18.11
CA LEU A 275 20.07 -8.06 -16.74
C LEU A 275 20.59 -9.41 -16.22
N ARG A 276 20.55 -10.47 -17.04
CA ARG A 276 21.14 -11.76 -16.68
C ARG A 276 22.63 -11.67 -16.42
N ALA A 277 23.37 -10.92 -17.24
CA ALA A 277 24.80 -10.73 -17.08
C ALA A 277 25.14 -9.95 -15.80
N ILE A 278 24.36 -8.92 -15.47
CA ILE A 278 24.50 -8.15 -14.23
C ILE A 278 24.33 -9.04 -12.98
N LEU A 279 23.36 -9.96 -13.04
CA LEU A 279 23.01 -10.83 -11.92
C LEU A 279 23.81 -12.13 -11.91
N ALA A 280 24.63 -12.38 -12.92
CA ALA A 280 25.41 -13.61 -13.03
C ALA A 280 26.43 -13.70 -11.89
N GLY A 281 26.41 -14.82 -11.15
CA GLY A 281 27.33 -15.06 -10.03
C GLY A 281 27.00 -14.29 -8.75
N VAL A 282 25.89 -13.55 -8.70
CA VAL A 282 25.43 -12.87 -7.48
C VAL A 282 24.34 -13.71 -6.80
N GLU A 283 24.57 -14.11 -5.56
CA GLU A 283 23.56 -14.82 -4.78
C GLU A 283 22.59 -13.83 -4.13
N ILE A 284 21.35 -13.79 -4.62
CA ILE A 284 20.30 -12.88 -4.16
C ILE A 284 19.21 -13.65 -3.40
N ASP A 285 18.89 -13.19 -2.18
CA ASP A 285 17.85 -13.76 -1.32
C ASP A 285 16.66 -12.82 -1.10
N ASP A 286 16.83 -11.52 -1.36
CA ASP A 286 15.82 -10.48 -1.10
C ASP A 286 15.85 -9.41 -2.22
N VAL A 287 14.74 -9.31 -2.96
CA VAL A 287 14.59 -8.39 -4.09
C VAL A 287 13.52 -7.35 -3.79
N LEU A 288 13.84 -6.08 -4.03
CA LEU A 288 12.88 -4.99 -4.07
C LEU A 288 12.83 -4.34 -5.45
N ILE A 289 11.63 -4.32 -6.04
CA ILE A 289 11.32 -3.54 -7.24
C ILE A 289 10.72 -2.20 -6.81
N ALA A 290 11.45 -1.12 -7.00
CA ALA A 290 11.06 0.24 -6.62
C ALA A 290 10.74 1.12 -7.84
N VAL A 291 9.99 0.57 -8.80
CA VAL A 291 9.55 1.26 -10.02
C VAL A 291 8.04 1.12 -10.24
N GLN A 292 7.45 2.01 -11.03
CA GLN A 292 6.02 2.04 -11.37
C GLN A 292 5.81 2.32 -12.86
N GLY A 293 4.58 2.12 -13.34
CA GLY A 293 4.17 2.48 -14.70
C GLY A 293 4.97 1.74 -15.78
N ASP A 294 5.42 2.46 -16.81
CA ASP A 294 6.15 1.87 -17.93
C ASP A 294 7.49 1.22 -17.52
N TYR A 295 8.14 1.71 -16.46
CA TYR A 295 9.32 1.03 -15.91
C TYR A 295 8.96 -0.35 -15.33
N LEU A 296 7.80 -0.48 -14.68
CA LEU A 296 7.35 -1.77 -14.16
C LEU A 296 7.00 -2.74 -15.30
N ARG A 297 6.41 -2.24 -16.40
CA ARG A 297 6.16 -3.05 -17.61
C ARG A 297 7.46 -3.64 -18.19
N ILE A 298 8.55 -2.87 -18.21
CA ILE A 298 9.87 -3.36 -18.63
C ILE A 298 10.33 -4.50 -17.72
N VAL A 299 10.24 -4.32 -16.39
CA VAL A 299 10.66 -5.36 -15.43
C VAL A 299 9.81 -6.62 -15.56
N ASP A 300 8.49 -6.49 -15.77
CA ASP A 300 7.59 -7.62 -15.97
C ASP A 300 7.95 -8.42 -17.24
N ALA A 301 8.27 -7.74 -18.35
CA ALA A 301 8.68 -8.39 -19.59
C ALA A 301 9.98 -9.22 -19.44
N PHE A 302 10.89 -8.77 -18.57
CA PHE A 302 12.16 -9.44 -18.30
C PHE A 302 12.18 -10.19 -16.95
N ALA A 303 11.02 -10.53 -16.40
CA ALA A 303 10.91 -11.24 -15.11
C ALA A 303 11.68 -12.58 -15.10
N GLY A 304 11.83 -13.23 -16.26
CA GLY A 304 12.61 -14.46 -16.40
C GLY A 304 14.12 -14.30 -16.15
N ALA A 305 14.65 -13.08 -16.20
CA ALA A 305 16.05 -12.77 -15.88
C ALA A 305 16.30 -12.55 -14.37
N LEU A 306 15.24 -12.34 -13.58
CA LEU A 306 15.35 -12.11 -12.14
C LEU A 306 15.58 -13.43 -11.37
N PRO A 307 16.31 -13.40 -10.25
CA PRO A 307 16.47 -14.55 -9.38
C PRO A 307 15.13 -14.92 -8.74
N LEU A 308 14.91 -16.22 -8.53
CA LEU A 308 13.84 -16.68 -7.65
C LEU A 308 14.40 -16.77 -6.24
N CYS A 309 13.89 -15.94 -5.34
CA CYS A 309 14.34 -15.89 -3.96
C CYS A 309 13.15 -15.87 -2.99
N ALA A 310 13.45 -16.10 -1.71
CA ALA A 310 12.43 -16.22 -0.67
C ALA A 310 11.61 -14.93 -0.50
N ASN A 311 12.25 -13.77 -0.68
CA ASN A 311 11.58 -12.47 -0.55
C ASN A 311 11.65 -11.72 -1.88
N MET A 312 10.50 -11.57 -2.52
CA MET A 312 10.32 -10.80 -3.75
C MET A 312 9.20 -9.79 -3.47
N GLU A 313 9.55 -8.51 -3.40
CA GLU A 313 8.64 -7.45 -2.99
C GLU A 313 8.71 -6.27 -3.95
N ARG A 314 7.66 -5.46 -4.01
CA ARG A 314 7.66 -4.20 -4.79
C ARG A 314 7.08 -3.03 -4.03
N THR A 315 7.54 -1.83 -4.33
CA THR A 315 6.83 -0.63 -3.89
C THR A 315 5.48 -0.55 -4.61
N GLN A 316 4.48 0.01 -3.95
CA GLN A 316 3.12 0.14 -4.46
C GLN A 316 2.55 1.51 -4.04
N ASN A 317 1.51 1.96 -4.76
CA ASN A 317 0.68 3.11 -4.42
C ASN A 317 1.42 4.46 -4.45
N SER A 318 1.03 5.40 -3.57
CA SER A 318 1.52 6.78 -3.54
C SER A 318 3.01 6.87 -3.19
N LEU A 319 3.66 7.97 -3.58
CA LEU A 319 5.09 8.16 -3.35
C LEU A 319 5.47 8.05 -1.87
N LEU A 320 4.63 8.61 -1.00
CA LEU A 320 4.81 8.56 0.45
C LEU A 320 4.82 7.12 0.96
N GLN A 321 3.91 6.29 0.43
CA GLN A 321 3.84 4.87 0.76
C GLN A 321 5.04 4.11 0.19
N GLN A 322 5.45 4.39 -1.05
CA GLN A 322 6.66 3.80 -1.63
C GLN A 322 7.92 4.11 -0.81
N ARG A 323 8.07 5.34 -0.30
CA ARG A 323 9.17 5.71 0.60
C ARG A 323 9.10 4.94 1.92
N ALA A 324 7.91 4.76 2.47
CA ALA A 324 7.72 3.94 3.68
C ALA A 324 8.07 2.46 3.42
N HIS A 325 7.67 1.92 2.27
CA HIS A 325 8.00 0.56 1.83
C HIS A 325 9.50 0.36 1.67
N LEU A 326 10.19 1.27 0.97
CA LEU A 326 11.64 1.24 0.84
C LEU A 326 12.32 1.25 2.22
N ARG A 327 11.91 2.15 3.11
CA ARG A 327 12.49 2.22 4.46
C ARG A 327 12.29 0.93 5.21
N CYS A 328 11.09 0.37 5.17
CA CYS A 328 10.79 -0.92 5.79
C CYS A 328 11.69 -2.03 5.26
N TRP A 329 11.89 -2.08 3.94
CA TRP A 329 12.79 -3.04 3.32
C TRP A 329 14.24 -2.80 3.72
N LEU A 330 14.74 -1.57 3.62
CA LEU A 330 16.12 -1.20 3.98
C LEU A 330 16.43 -1.46 5.47
N ASP A 331 15.46 -1.28 6.37
CA ASP A 331 15.61 -1.57 7.80
C ASP A 331 15.78 -3.07 8.10
N ARG A 332 15.51 -3.96 7.13
CA ARG A 332 15.84 -5.40 7.19
C ARG A 332 17.25 -5.71 6.68
N GLY A 333 18.02 -4.72 6.24
CA GLY A 333 19.38 -4.94 5.75
C GLY A 333 20.35 -5.20 6.89
N TYR A 334 21.28 -6.13 6.66
CA TYR A 334 22.16 -6.61 7.70
C TYR A 334 23.64 -6.72 7.26
N GLY A 335 24.56 -6.32 8.14
CA GLY A 335 26.01 -6.34 7.90
C GLY A 335 26.70 -7.71 8.06
N GLY A 336 26.01 -8.74 8.52
CA GLY A 336 26.51 -10.13 8.49
C GLY A 336 27.30 -10.63 9.71
N ALA A 337 27.62 -9.78 10.70
CA ALA A 337 28.53 -10.09 11.82
C ALA A 337 27.95 -10.96 12.97
N GLY A 338 26.81 -11.64 12.80
CA GLY A 338 26.06 -12.25 13.89
C GLY A 338 24.62 -12.66 13.59
N ASN A 339 23.95 -13.20 14.61
CA ASN A 339 22.58 -13.69 14.52
C ASN A 339 21.56 -12.58 14.74
N ILE A 340 20.51 -12.57 13.92
CA ILE A 340 19.39 -11.65 14.03
C ILE A 340 18.07 -12.42 14.08
N GLY A 341 17.19 -11.98 14.99
CA GLY A 341 15.84 -12.50 15.17
C GLY A 341 14.96 -12.33 13.93
N ALA A 342 14.21 -13.38 13.60
CA ALA A 342 13.21 -13.38 12.53
C ALA A 342 11.80 -13.11 13.11
N GLY A 343 10.86 -12.72 12.24
CA GLY A 343 9.44 -12.59 12.60
C GLY A 343 8.88 -11.16 12.59
N HIS A 344 7.54 -11.07 12.59
CA HIS A 344 6.79 -9.81 12.52
C HIS A 344 6.84 -9.04 13.85
N ILE A 345 7.14 -7.73 13.78
CA ILE A 345 7.13 -6.86 14.96
C ILE A 345 5.73 -6.29 15.14
N ARG A 346 5.07 -6.71 16.21
CA ARG A 346 3.73 -6.21 16.55
C ARG A 346 3.86 -4.84 17.21
N TRP A 347 3.42 -3.80 16.51
CA TRP A 347 3.43 -2.44 17.02
C TRP A 347 2.16 -2.12 17.80
N GLY A 348 2.32 -1.50 18.95
CA GLY A 348 1.22 -1.05 19.80
C GLY A 348 1.44 0.37 20.30
N LYS A 349 0.34 0.99 20.73
CA LYS A 349 0.38 2.25 21.48
C LYS A 349 -0.20 1.95 22.86
N ALA A 350 0.67 1.79 23.84
CA ALA A 350 0.26 1.61 25.23
C ALA A 350 -0.01 2.97 25.89
N ILE A 351 -0.69 2.96 27.04
CA ILE A 351 -0.98 4.17 27.85
C ILE A 351 0.32 4.96 28.16
N LYS A 352 1.48 4.28 28.19
CA LYS A 352 2.80 4.87 28.46
C LYS A 352 3.66 5.18 27.22
N GLY A 353 3.16 4.99 25.99
CA GLY A 353 3.90 5.33 24.77
C GLY A 353 3.95 4.22 23.70
N LEU A 354 4.87 4.39 22.73
CA LEU A 354 5.10 3.44 21.64
C LEU A 354 5.72 2.14 22.15
N THR A 355 5.15 1.00 21.75
CA THR A 355 5.68 -0.33 22.04
C THR A 355 5.82 -1.16 20.76
N GLY A 356 6.85 -2.01 20.72
CA GLY A 356 7.04 -3.02 19.68
C GLY A 356 7.33 -4.36 20.33
N LYS A 357 6.72 -5.44 19.85
CA LYS A 357 6.94 -6.80 20.38
C LYS A 357 7.45 -7.73 19.29
N LEU A 358 8.51 -8.47 19.59
CA LEU A 358 9.05 -9.54 18.75
C LEU A 358 9.34 -10.75 19.66
N SER A 359 8.61 -11.85 19.43
CA SER A 359 8.67 -13.04 20.30
C SER A 359 8.43 -12.68 21.78
N GLU A 360 9.34 -13.06 22.69
CA GLU A 360 9.31 -12.73 24.12
C GLU A 360 9.73 -11.29 24.45
N PHE A 361 10.39 -10.60 23.52
CA PHE A 361 10.93 -9.26 23.76
C PHE A 361 9.94 -8.16 23.45
N THR A 362 9.88 -7.18 24.34
CA THR A 362 9.09 -5.96 24.15
C THR A 362 10.01 -4.75 24.25
N ALA A 363 10.10 -3.98 23.17
CA ALA A 363 10.70 -2.66 23.20
C ALA A 363 9.65 -1.64 23.63
N ARG A 364 10.02 -0.76 24.56
CA ARG A 364 9.17 0.32 25.06
C ARG A 364 9.92 1.65 25.02
N TYR A 365 9.27 2.67 24.49
CA TYR A 365 9.72 4.04 24.68
C TYR A 365 9.38 4.51 26.11
N VAL A 366 10.39 4.81 26.92
CA VAL A 366 10.23 5.18 28.34
C VAL A 366 10.06 6.69 28.52
N GLY A 367 10.67 7.50 27.65
CA GLY A 367 10.64 8.96 27.76
C GLY A 367 11.97 9.63 27.43
N PRO A 368 12.18 10.90 27.84
CA PRO A 368 13.48 11.54 27.72
C PRO A 368 14.54 10.84 28.59
N ALA A 369 15.76 10.70 28.07
CA ALA A 369 16.88 10.12 28.81
C ALA A 369 17.43 11.11 29.86
N PRO A 370 18.08 10.63 30.94
CA PRO A 370 18.53 11.48 32.06
C PRO A 370 19.49 12.63 31.70
N ARG A 371 20.26 12.49 30.61
CA ARG A 371 21.17 13.55 30.12
C ARG A 371 20.61 14.23 28.88
N ARG A 372 20.56 13.50 27.76
CA ARG A 372 20.10 14.00 26.46
C ARG A 372 19.61 12.82 25.60
N GLY A 373 18.52 13.02 24.87
CA GLY A 373 17.94 12.02 23.97
C GLY A 373 16.69 11.33 24.55
N HIS A 374 16.39 10.15 24.03
CA HIS A 374 15.18 9.37 24.23
C HIS A 374 15.56 7.96 24.69
N LEU A 375 14.98 7.52 25.81
CA LEU A 375 15.26 6.20 26.38
C LEU A 375 14.30 5.15 25.82
N ILE A 376 14.87 4.10 25.25
CA ILE A 376 14.18 2.86 24.88
C ILE A 376 14.64 1.79 25.86
N ARG A 377 13.69 0.99 26.36
CA ARG A 377 13.97 -0.18 27.19
C ARG A 377 13.47 -1.45 26.50
N ILE A 378 14.30 -2.49 26.49
CA ILE A 378 13.96 -3.83 26.02
C ILE A 378 13.65 -4.68 27.24
N GLU A 379 12.47 -5.29 27.23
CA GLU A 379 11.95 -6.09 28.32
C GLU A 379 11.73 -7.53 27.86
N ALA A 380 12.00 -8.48 28.75
CA ALA A 380 11.67 -9.89 28.56
C ALA A 380 10.22 -10.17 28.99
N GLU A 381 9.81 -11.44 28.90
CA GLU A 381 8.52 -11.88 29.43
C GLU A 381 8.41 -11.56 30.93
N GLY A 382 7.35 -10.84 31.31
CA GLY A 382 7.17 -10.32 32.68
C GLY A 382 7.44 -8.82 32.85
N GLY A 383 7.98 -8.13 31.84
CA GLY A 383 8.16 -6.67 31.86
C GLY A 383 9.44 -6.18 32.53
N GLU A 384 10.31 -7.09 32.93
CA GLU A 384 11.65 -6.79 33.46
C GLU A 384 12.65 -6.49 32.33
N PRO A 385 13.65 -5.62 32.55
CA PRO A 385 14.69 -5.36 31.56
C PRO A 385 15.40 -6.66 31.14
N ALA A 386 15.59 -6.85 29.84
CA ALA A 386 16.19 -8.05 29.27
C ALA A 386 17.71 -8.12 29.51
N HIS A 387 18.13 -8.40 30.74
CA HIS A 387 19.53 -8.66 31.09
C HIS A 387 19.91 -10.13 30.78
N GLY A 388 21.22 -10.39 30.68
CA GLY A 388 21.74 -11.76 30.49
C GLY A 388 21.64 -12.28 29.05
N TYR A 389 21.54 -11.39 28.06
CA TYR A 389 21.61 -11.75 26.65
C TYR A 389 22.93 -11.27 26.04
N ALA A 390 23.50 -12.04 25.13
CA ALA A 390 24.72 -11.67 24.41
C ALA A 390 24.56 -11.90 22.90
N THR A 391 25.34 -11.15 22.12
CA THR A 391 25.47 -11.40 20.68
C THR A 391 26.08 -12.78 20.43
N SER A 392 26.04 -13.25 19.18
CA SER A 392 26.74 -14.49 18.78
C SER A 392 28.26 -14.43 18.97
N ALA A 393 28.84 -13.24 19.11
CA ALA A 393 30.25 -13.03 19.44
C ALA A 393 30.53 -13.04 20.96
N GLY A 394 29.50 -13.24 21.79
CA GLY A 394 29.61 -13.24 23.25
C GLY A 394 29.57 -11.86 23.89
N GLU A 395 29.31 -10.79 23.13
CA GLU A 395 29.23 -9.43 23.68
C GLU A 395 27.90 -9.22 24.42
N PRO A 396 27.91 -8.81 25.70
CA PRO A 396 26.69 -8.57 26.46
C PRO A 396 25.82 -7.45 25.87
N LEU A 397 24.53 -7.69 25.76
CA LEU A 397 23.55 -6.71 25.31
C LEU A 397 23.04 -5.86 26.48
N VAL A 398 22.94 -4.56 26.22
CA VAL A 398 22.37 -3.60 27.18
C VAL A 398 20.90 -3.37 26.85
N PRO A 399 19.95 -3.64 27.77
CA PRO A 399 18.52 -3.50 27.49
C PRO A 399 18.05 -2.03 27.43
N GLU A 400 18.88 -1.08 27.82
CA GLU A 400 18.58 0.36 27.76
C GLU A 400 19.37 1.05 26.66
N ILE A 401 18.67 1.72 25.75
CA ILE A 401 19.24 2.35 24.56
C ILE A 401 18.83 3.82 24.55
N ILE A 402 19.81 4.72 24.40
CA ILE A 402 19.58 6.16 24.30
C ILE A 402 19.66 6.58 22.84
N VAL A 403 18.57 7.16 22.34
CA VAL A 403 18.44 7.64 20.96
C VAL A 403 18.44 9.17 20.94
N SER A 404 19.29 9.78 20.14
CA SER A 404 19.40 11.24 20.08
C SER A 404 18.19 11.94 19.45
N ASN A 405 17.48 11.28 18.53
CA ASN A 405 16.38 11.85 17.75
C ASN A 405 15.10 11.02 17.85
N LYS A 406 14.00 11.66 18.27
CA LYS A 406 12.67 11.05 18.41
C LYS A 406 12.17 10.36 17.14
N THR A 407 12.52 10.89 15.97
CA THR A 407 12.08 10.33 14.67
C THR A 407 12.64 8.95 14.39
N ASN A 408 13.79 8.59 14.99
CA ASN A 408 14.44 7.30 14.81
C ASN A 408 13.97 6.24 15.81
N ILE A 409 13.15 6.59 16.82
CA ILE A 409 12.76 5.67 17.90
C ILE A 409 12.24 4.34 17.35
N ARG A 410 11.32 4.36 16.39
CA ARG A 410 10.73 3.13 15.84
C ARG A 410 11.78 2.23 15.17
N ARG A 411 12.73 2.82 14.45
CA ARG A 411 13.84 2.12 13.79
C ARG A 411 14.77 1.49 14.84
N GLU A 412 15.19 2.27 15.83
CA GLU A 412 16.07 1.79 16.90
C GLU A 412 15.41 0.70 17.75
N MET A 413 14.10 0.81 18.04
CA MET A 413 13.33 -0.25 18.70
C MET A 413 13.31 -1.53 17.86
N ALA A 414 13.10 -1.42 16.54
CA ALA A 414 13.10 -2.58 15.65
C ALA A 414 14.47 -3.26 15.60
N ALA A 415 15.54 -2.47 15.44
CA ALA A 415 16.91 -2.97 15.45
C ALA A 415 17.24 -3.69 16.76
N ALA A 416 16.89 -3.07 17.90
CA ALA A 416 17.11 -3.66 19.21
C ALA A 416 16.34 -4.97 19.40
N LEU A 417 15.03 -5.01 19.08
CA LEU A 417 14.23 -6.24 19.14
C LEU A 417 14.84 -7.37 18.31
N ARG A 418 15.36 -7.04 17.13
CA ARG A 418 15.97 -7.98 16.20
C ARG A 418 17.32 -8.49 16.73
N THR A 419 18.13 -7.63 17.34
CA THR A 419 19.37 -8.03 18.03
C THR A 419 19.06 -8.95 19.22
N PHE A 420 18.11 -8.59 20.08
CA PHE A 420 17.70 -9.42 21.22
C PHE A 420 17.07 -10.75 20.78
N GLY A 421 16.21 -10.74 19.76
CA GLY A 421 15.61 -11.96 19.21
C GLY A 421 16.60 -12.90 18.50
N GLY A 422 17.81 -12.43 18.19
CA GLY A 422 18.91 -13.25 17.66
C GLY A 422 19.99 -13.56 18.70
N ALA A 423 19.84 -13.07 19.92
CA ALA A 423 20.82 -13.19 20.99
C ALA A 423 20.78 -14.57 21.65
N THR A 424 21.90 -14.96 22.23
CA THR A 424 21.98 -16.15 23.08
C THR A 424 21.79 -15.73 24.53
N ARG A 425 20.98 -16.47 25.29
CA ARG A 425 20.87 -16.28 26.73
C ARG A 425 22.15 -16.78 27.39
N LEU A 426 22.85 -15.88 28.09
CA LEU A 426 23.93 -16.24 28.99
C LEU A 426 23.28 -16.99 30.16
N MET A 427 23.59 -18.28 30.30
CA MET A 427 23.24 -19.01 31.52
C MET A 427 23.91 -18.28 32.68
N ASP A 428 23.14 -17.88 33.69
CA ASP A 428 23.70 -17.38 34.93
C ASP A 428 24.61 -18.47 35.50
N GLY A 429 25.92 -18.25 35.44
CA GLY A 429 26.92 -19.03 36.15
C GLY A 429 26.84 -18.76 37.65
N ARG A 430 25.69 -19.04 38.26
CA ARG A 430 25.51 -19.14 39.71
C ARG A 430 25.26 -20.60 40.04
N GLY A 431 26.35 -21.37 40.03
CA GLY A 431 26.52 -22.49 40.95
C GLY A 431 27.01 -21.98 42.29
#